data_AF-A0AAV9S798-F1
#
_entry.id   AF-A0AAV9S798-F1
#
_cell.length_a   1.000
_cell.length_b   1.000
_cell.length_c   1.000
_cell.angle_alpha   90.00
_cell.angle_beta   90.00
_cell.angle_gamma   90.00
#
_symmetry.space_group_name_H-M   'P 1'
#
loop_
_entity.id
_entity.type
_entity.pdbx_description
1 polymer ?
#
loop_
_entity_poly.entity_id
_entity_poly.type
_entity_poly.pdbx_seq_one_letter_code
_entity_poly.pdbx_strand_id
1 'polypeptide(L)'
;NWGGICSKYTSIRNGRMSTLNTGLITIQNYGQFLPSHQVQLTLAHELGHSLGSPHDEGSNCGNLGSSGGKGRYLMFPHATDEVRENNDKFSPCSIKHISKILNLKKDDCFVASDQPICGNHIMEEGEECDIGHNDTDLCCYSAREAVGVQCRLKPGKVCSPSQGLCCGQNCEFKLLGQMCNEETDCQRESMCSGLSPLCPIPDPKENLTVCSKGTRICLNGVCAESVCVKHGLQQCDCPGANMKEKCHMCCQQPGKPETCASTSSSVLSRHFQKKLLPLVGGAPCSGTQGYCDKFHVCRILDADGPIARLKNSFLHLDDFDDLGEWMK
;
A
#
# COMPACT_ATOMS: atom_id res chain seq x y z
N ASN A 1 -14.69 -21.05 -16.11
CA ASN A 1 -14.38 -20.43 -14.80
C ASN A 1 -13.20 -19.49 -15.03
N TRP A 2 -13.43 -18.19 -15.22
CA TRP A 2 -12.44 -17.23 -15.75
C TRP A 2 -11.58 -16.55 -14.65
N GLY A 3 -11.62 -17.06 -13.41
CA GLY A 3 -10.97 -16.42 -12.27
C GLY A 3 -11.73 -15.20 -11.73
N GLY A 4 -11.20 -14.62 -10.65
CA GLY A 4 -11.81 -13.52 -9.90
C GLY A 4 -12.87 -13.99 -8.91
N ILE A 5 -13.75 -13.07 -8.49
CA ILE A 5 -14.78 -13.33 -7.47
C ILE A 5 -15.62 -14.58 -7.78
N CYS A 6 -16.09 -15.24 -6.71
CA CYS A 6 -16.94 -16.43 -6.72
C CYS A 6 -16.46 -17.60 -7.61
N SER A 7 -15.16 -17.65 -7.95
CA SER A 7 -14.63 -18.74 -8.77
C SER A 7 -14.53 -20.03 -7.96
N LYS A 8 -15.20 -21.08 -8.43
CA LYS A 8 -15.18 -22.42 -7.81
C LYS A 8 -13.88 -23.17 -8.07
N TYR A 9 -13.66 -24.25 -7.33
CA TYR A 9 -12.56 -25.20 -7.54
C TYR A 9 -12.59 -25.74 -8.98
N THR A 10 -11.47 -25.67 -9.70
CA THR A 10 -11.37 -26.11 -11.11
C THR A 10 -10.05 -26.82 -11.37
N SER A 11 -10.06 -27.76 -12.31
CA SER A 11 -8.83 -28.38 -12.81
C SER A 11 -8.15 -27.42 -13.81
N ILE A 12 -6.86 -27.14 -13.58
CA ILE A 12 -6.01 -26.43 -14.54
C ILE A 12 -5.44 -27.45 -15.54
N ARG A 13 -4.91 -26.99 -16.69
CA ARG A 13 -4.39 -27.83 -17.79
C ARG A 13 -3.44 -28.97 -17.36
N ASN A 14 -2.79 -28.88 -16.20
CA ASN A 14 -1.87 -29.91 -15.68
C ASN A 14 -2.56 -30.95 -14.77
N GLY A 15 -3.89 -30.97 -14.69
CA GLY A 15 -4.65 -31.88 -13.82
C GLY A 15 -4.64 -31.49 -12.33
N ARG A 16 -3.83 -30.49 -11.95
CA ARG A 16 -3.81 -29.91 -10.61
C ARG A 16 -5.10 -29.11 -10.37
N MET A 17 -5.72 -29.39 -9.24
CA MET A 17 -6.91 -28.67 -8.82
C MET A 17 -6.53 -27.35 -8.16
N SER A 18 -7.25 -26.29 -8.48
CA SER A 18 -6.93 -24.94 -8.00
C SER A 18 -8.16 -24.06 -7.91
N THR A 19 -8.04 -22.99 -7.13
CA THR A 19 -9.01 -21.90 -7.03
C THR A 19 -8.44 -20.64 -7.64
N LEU A 20 -9.23 -19.98 -8.47
CA LEU A 20 -8.82 -18.76 -9.21
C LEU A 20 -9.46 -17.49 -8.64
N ASN A 21 -9.95 -17.55 -7.39
CA ASN A 21 -10.42 -16.41 -6.60
C ASN A 21 -9.36 -15.96 -5.58
N THR A 22 -8.08 -16.03 -5.98
CA THR A 22 -6.91 -15.72 -5.16
C THR A 22 -6.22 -14.47 -5.70
N GLY A 23 -5.54 -13.75 -4.81
CA GLY A 23 -4.73 -12.57 -5.13
C GLY A 23 -3.55 -12.49 -4.17
N LEU A 24 -2.49 -11.79 -4.58
CA LEU A 24 -1.28 -11.59 -3.79
C LEU A 24 -0.91 -10.11 -3.84
N ILE A 25 -0.58 -9.54 -2.68
CA ILE A 25 0.10 -8.25 -2.59
C ILE A 25 1.40 -8.43 -1.79
N THR A 26 2.35 -7.53 -2.01
CA THR A 26 3.53 -7.39 -1.17
C THR A 26 3.52 -6.03 -0.48
N ILE A 27 3.94 -6.00 0.78
CA ILE A 27 4.16 -4.76 1.54
C ILE A 27 5.58 -4.21 1.37
N GLN A 28 6.41 -4.90 0.60
CA GLN A 28 7.80 -4.53 0.34
C GLN A 28 8.07 -4.52 -1.17
N ASN A 29 8.72 -3.45 -1.64
CA ASN A 29 9.19 -3.33 -3.02
C ASN A 29 10.67 -2.90 -3.03
N TYR A 30 11.50 -3.58 -3.83
CA TYR A 30 12.96 -3.34 -3.90
C TYR A 30 13.65 -3.18 -2.54
N GLY A 31 13.25 -3.98 -1.54
CA GLY A 31 13.84 -3.97 -0.21
C GLY A 31 13.39 -2.82 0.69
N GLN A 32 12.42 -1.99 0.29
CA GLN A 32 11.81 -0.94 1.12
C GLN A 32 10.36 -1.30 1.44
N PHE A 33 9.93 -1.07 2.68
CA PHE A 33 8.52 -1.18 3.04
C PHE A 33 7.73 -0.04 2.40
N LEU A 34 6.59 -0.37 1.81
CA LEU A 34 5.68 0.59 1.21
C LEU A 34 4.89 1.32 2.33
N PRO A 35 4.61 2.63 2.19
CA PRO A 35 3.69 3.33 3.08
C PRO A 35 2.31 2.66 3.10
N SER A 36 1.63 2.65 4.25
CA SER A 36 0.34 1.96 4.44
C SER A 36 -0.71 2.34 3.38
N HIS A 37 -0.78 3.62 3.01
CA HIS A 37 -1.68 4.10 1.97
C HIS A 37 -1.38 3.47 0.59
N GLN A 38 -0.10 3.31 0.23
CA GLN A 38 0.27 2.66 -1.02
C GLN A 38 -0.09 1.18 -1.02
N VAL A 39 0.09 0.49 0.11
CA VAL A 39 -0.34 -0.90 0.29
C VAL A 39 -1.87 -1.02 0.12
N GLN A 40 -2.64 -0.10 0.69
CA GLN A 40 -4.10 -0.05 0.54
C GLN A 40 -4.52 0.14 -0.92
N LEU A 41 -3.87 1.06 -1.65
CA LEU A 41 -4.13 1.26 -3.07
C LEU A 41 -3.75 0.03 -3.91
N THR A 42 -2.61 -0.59 -3.65
CA THR A 42 -2.21 -1.84 -4.34
C THR A 42 -3.21 -2.97 -4.06
N LEU A 43 -3.65 -3.13 -2.81
CA LEU A 43 -4.70 -4.10 -2.48
C LEU A 43 -6.00 -3.82 -3.24
N ALA A 44 -6.44 -2.56 -3.26
CA ALA A 44 -7.64 -2.15 -3.97
C ALA A 44 -7.52 -2.37 -5.50
N HIS A 45 -6.33 -2.16 -6.08
CA HIS A 45 -6.03 -2.44 -7.48
C HIS A 45 -6.19 -3.93 -7.81
N GLU A 46 -5.55 -4.82 -7.04
CA GLU A 46 -5.66 -6.27 -7.24
C GLU A 46 -7.08 -6.80 -6.99
N LEU A 47 -7.81 -6.21 -6.05
CA LEU A 47 -9.24 -6.49 -5.86
C LEU A 47 -10.07 -5.98 -7.05
N GLY A 48 -9.71 -4.86 -7.66
CA GLY A 48 -10.29 -4.36 -8.90
C GLY A 48 -10.19 -5.38 -10.04
N HIS A 49 -9.04 -6.05 -10.19
CA HIS A 49 -8.88 -7.18 -11.10
C HIS A 49 -9.76 -8.38 -10.74
N SER A 50 -9.84 -8.71 -9.45
CA SER A 50 -10.72 -9.80 -8.97
C SER A 50 -12.20 -9.54 -9.27
N LEU A 51 -12.61 -8.27 -9.23
CA LEU A 51 -13.93 -7.78 -9.63
C LEU A 51 -14.08 -7.66 -11.16
N GLY A 52 -13.03 -7.92 -11.93
CA GLY A 52 -13.02 -8.03 -13.38
C GLY A 52 -12.76 -6.74 -14.15
N SER A 53 -12.19 -5.72 -13.49
CA SER A 53 -11.67 -4.55 -14.21
C SER A 53 -10.34 -4.90 -14.90
N PRO A 54 -10.18 -4.62 -16.21
CA PRO A 54 -8.86 -4.51 -16.81
C PRO A 54 -8.15 -3.21 -16.36
N HIS A 55 -6.90 -3.04 -16.78
CA HIS A 55 -6.21 -1.75 -16.65
C HIS A 55 -6.90 -0.65 -17.47
N ASP A 56 -6.78 0.59 -17.01
CA ASP A 56 -7.28 1.79 -17.69
C ASP A 56 -6.35 2.19 -18.86
N GLU A 57 -6.43 1.45 -19.97
CA GLU A 57 -5.61 1.64 -21.17
C GLU A 57 -6.42 2.09 -22.40
N GLY A 58 -5.75 2.69 -23.40
CA GLY A 58 -6.34 3.10 -24.69
C GLY A 58 -7.08 4.44 -24.69
N SER A 59 -7.50 4.95 -25.86
CA SER A 59 -8.11 6.29 -25.99
C SER A 59 -9.45 6.44 -25.25
N ASN A 60 -10.17 5.34 -25.05
CA ASN A 60 -11.46 5.32 -24.39
C ASN A 60 -11.36 5.34 -22.85
N CYS A 61 -10.20 4.97 -22.27
CA CYS A 61 -10.02 4.86 -20.81
C CYS A 61 -8.72 5.50 -20.27
N GLY A 62 -7.63 5.47 -21.04
CA GLY A 62 -6.30 5.95 -20.68
C GLY A 62 -6.09 7.47 -20.67
N ASN A 63 -7.08 8.29 -21.04
CA ASN A 63 -7.05 9.75 -20.87
C ASN A 63 -7.85 10.24 -19.64
N LEU A 64 -8.59 9.35 -18.98
CA LEU A 64 -9.38 9.66 -17.80
C LEU A 64 -8.40 9.98 -16.65
N GLY A 65 -8.34 11.25 -16.24
CA GLY A 65 -7.54 11.71 -15.10
C GLY A 65 -6.30 12.56 -15.41
N SER A 66 -5.79 12.54 -16.65
CA SER A 66 -4.73 13.49 -17.06
C SER A 66 -5.24 14.94 -17.15
N SER A 67 -6.53 15.11 -17.42
CA SER A 67 -7.17 16.42 -17.54
C SER A 67 -7.45 17.02 -16.17
N GLY A 68 -6.90 18.21 -15.90
CA GLY A 68 -7.21 19.00 -14.70
C GLY A 68 -6.36 18.68 -13.45
N GLY A 69 -5.27 17.91 -13.58
CA GLY A 69 -4.32 17.70 -12.48
C GLY A 69 -4.79 16.76 -11.37
N LYS A 70 -5.92 16.07 -11.54
CA LYS A 70 -6.50 15.15 -10.54
C LYS A 70 -5.82 13.78 -10.46
N GLY A 71 -4.86 13.50 -11.33
CA GLY A 71 -4.09 12.26 -11.35
C GLY A 71 -4.82 11.10 -12.03
N ARG A 72 -4.13 9.96 -12.09
CA ARG A 72 -4.65 8.72 -12.70
C ARG A 72 -5.61 8.00 -11.75
N TYR A 73 -6.49 7.18 -12.31
CA TYR A 73 -7.42 6.34 -11.54
C TYR A 73 -6.72 5.07 -11.02
N LEU A 74 -7.38 4.39 -10.08
CA LEU A 74 -6.87 3.23 -9.36
C LEU A 74 -6.36 2.10 -10.28
N MET A 75 -6.98 1.85 -11.43
CA MET A 75 -6.63 0.75 -12.34
C MET A 75 -5.60 1.14 -13.41
N PHE A 76 -4.85 2.22 -13.22
CA PHE A 76 -3.77 2.59 -14.12
C PHE A 76 -2.61 1.58 -14.03
N PRO A 77 -2.02 1.12 -15.17
CA PRO A 77 -1.04 0.01 -15.19
C PRO A 77 0.37 0.39 -14.71
N HIS A 78 0.63 1.68 -14.45
CA HIS A 78 1.96 2.17 -14.14
C HIS A 78 2.04 2.81 -12.75
N ALA A 79 3.27 2.79 -12.23
CA ALA A 79 3.64 3.33 -10.93
C ALA A 79 3.26 4.81 -10.77
N THR A 80 2.63 5.18 -9.66
CA THR A 80 2.50 6.60 -9.28
C THR A 80 2.90 6.79 -7.82
N ASP A 81 3.90 7.62 -7.59
CA ASP A 81 4.33 8.02 -6.24
C ASP A 81 3.54 9.20 -5.67
N GLU A 82 2.82 9.91 -6.54
CA GLU A 82 1.98 11.03 -6.15
C GLU A 82 0.57 10.53 -5.83
N VAL A 83 0.08 10.91 -4.66
CA VAL A 83 -1.31 10.68 -4.25
C VAL A 83 -2.15 11.87 -4.66
N ARG A 84 -3.08 11.65 -5.58
CA ARG A 84 -4.01 12.64 -6.10
C ARG A 84 -5.45 12.14 -5.98
N GLU A 85 -6.40 13.05 -6.17
CA GLU A 85 -7.85 12.86 -5.96
C GLU A 85 -8.49 11.67 -6.68
N ASN A 86 -7.87 11.15 -7.74
CA ASN A 86 -8.39 10.00 -8.51
C ASN A 86 -7.77 8.65 -8.09
N ASN A 87 -6.66 8.64 -7.35
CA ASN A 87 -5.92 7.40 -7.08
C ASN A 87 -6.72 6.41 -6.21
N ASP A 88 -7.68 6.89 -5.43
CA ASP A 88 -8.59 6.10 -4.59
C ASP A 88 -9.94 5.78 -5.27
N LYS A 89 -10.08 6.11 -6.56
CA LYS A 89 -11.32 5.94 -7.32
C LYS A 89 -11.14 5.02 -8.52
N PHE A 90 -12.18 4.26 -8.81
CA PHE A 90 -12.32 3.57 -10.09
C PHE A 90 -12.69 4.54 -11.20
N SER A 91 -12.14 4.33 -12.40
CA SER A 91 -12.55 5.09 -13.58
C SER A 91 -13.96 4.66 -14.03
N PRO A 92 -14.67 5.48 -14.83
CA PRO A 92 -15.90 5.06 -15.48
C PRO A 92 -15.77 3.74 -16.27
N CYS A 93 -14.59 3.45 -16.83
CA CYS A 93 -14.34 2.19 -17.52
C CYS A 93 -14.25 1.01 -16.55
N SER A 94 -13.52 1.16 -15.45
CA SER A 94 -13.41 0.12 -14.43
C SER A 94 -14.79 -0.19 -13.85
N ILE A 95 -15.57 0.86 -13.50
CA ILE A 95 -16.94 0.72 -12.99
C ILE A 95 -17.80 -0.10 -13.96
N LYS A 96 -17.79 0.22 -15.26
CA LYS A 96 -18.57 -0.52 -16.27
C LYS A 96 -18.23 -2.01 -16.31
N HIS A 97 -16.94 -2.37 -16.22
CA HIS A 97 -16.52 -3.77 -16.22
C HIS A 97 -16.89 -4.49 -14.92
N ILE A 98 -16.64 -3.85 -13.78
CA ILE A 98 -16.98 -4.37 -12.46
C ILE A 98 -18.49 -4.61 -12.35
N SER A 99 -19.32 -3.64 -12.76
CA SER A 99 -20.78 -3.78 -12.72
C SER A 99 -21.26 -4.99 -13.55
N LYS A 100 -20.65 -5.24 -14.71
CA LYS A 100 -21.00 -6.41 -15.53
C LYS A 100 -20.68 -7.72 -14.81
N ILE A 101 -19.53 -7.82 -14.16
CA ILE A 101 -19.12 -9.04 -13.45
C ILE A 101 -19.93 -9.24 -12.17
N LEU A 102 -20.21 -8.18 -11.42
CA LEU A 102 -21.09 -8.26 -10.25
C LEU A 102 -22.49 -8.76 -10.61
N ASN A 103 -23.09 -8.27 -11.70
CA ASN A 103 -24.39 -8.75 -12.17
C ASN A 103 -24.38 -10.23 -12.58
N LEU A 104 -23.23 -10.79 -12.93
CA LEU A 104 -23.11 -12.18 -13.37
C LEU A 104 -22.76 -13.14 -12.23
N LYS A 105 -21.98 -12.68 -11.24
CA LYS A 105 -21.34 -13.56 -10.26
C LYS A 105 -21.71 -13.29 -8.81
N LYS A 106 -22.22 -12.11 -8.44
CA LYS A 106 -22.42 -11.78 -7.02
C LYS A 106 -23.31 -12.80 -6.31
N ASP A 107 -24.35 -13.28 -6.99
CA ASP A 107 -25.34 -14.19 -6.41
C ASP A 107 -24.79 -15.62 -6.20
N ASP A 108 -23.61 -15.92 -6.73
CA ASP A 108 -22.96 -17.22 -6.53
C ASP A 108 -22.31 -17.36 -5.14
N CYS A 109 -21.92 -16.25 -4.49
CA CYS A 109 -21.18 -16.31 -3.23
C CYS A 109 -21.28 -15.10 -2.29
N PHE A 110 -21.83 -13.97 -2.72
CA PHE A 110 -21.93 -12.80 -1.86
C PHE A 110 -23.05 -13.02 -0.84
N VAL A 111 -22.80 -12.55 0.37
CA VAL A 111 -23.77 -12.56 1.46
C VAL A 111 -24.19 -11.12 1.77
N ALA A 112 -25.43 -10.92 2.21
CA ALA A 112 -25.81 -9.64 2.81
C ALA A 112 -24.98 -9.49 4.09
N SER A 113 -24.17 -8.44 4.16
CA SER A 113 -23.20 -8.21 5.22
C SER A 113 -23.39 -6.82 5.79
N ASP A 114 -24.49 -6.64 6.51
CA ASP A 114 -24.66 -5.57 7.49
C ASP A 114 -24.42 -6.07 8.93
N GLN A 115 -24.04 -7.34 9.07
CA GLN A 115 -23.77 -7.95 10.37
C GLN A 115 -22.26 -8.06 10.63
N PRO A 116 -21.77 -7.47 11.75
CA PRO A 116 -20.44 -7.72 12.31
C PRO A 116 -20.09 -9.21 12.34
N ILE A 117 -18.83 -9.55 12.03
CA ILE A 117 -18.34 -10.92 12.03
C ILE A 117 -17.37 -11.10 13.19
N CYS A 118 -17.90 -11.55 14.32
CA CYS A 118 -17.08 -11.96 15.45
C CYS A 118 -16.15 -13.12 15.04
N GLY A 119 -14.84 -12.85 15.13
CA GLY A 119 -13.79 -13.81 14.86
C GLY A 119 -12.85 -13.43 13.71
N ASN A 120 -13.06 -12.28 13.08
CA ASN A 120 -12.23 -11.77 11.98
C ASN A 120 -11.06 -10.89 12.47
N HIS A 121 -10.93 -10.69 13.79
CA HIS A 121 -9.93 -9.84 14.46
C HIS A 121 -10.10 -8.34 14.21
N ILE A 122 -11.28 -7.90 13.78
CA ILE A 122 -11.61 -6.50 13.57
C ILE A 122 -12.76 -6.16 14.49
N MET A 123 -12.55 -5.19 15.37
CA MET A 123 -13.64 -4.71 16.21
C MET A 123 -14.69 -3.99 15.38
N GLU A 124 -15.89 -4.56 15.35
CA GLU A 124 -17.04 -4.04 14.63
C GLU A 124 -18.15 -3.57 15.60
N GLU A 125 -19.22 -2.98 15.08
CA GLU A 125 -20.30 -2.43 15.91
C GLU A 125 -20.97 -3.53 16.75
N GLY A 126 -21.11 -3.32 18.07
CA GLY A 126 -21.73 -4.31 18.96
C GLY A 126 -20.77 -5.34 19.56
N GLU A 127 -19.50 -5.35 19.13
CA GLU A 127 -18.42 -6.11 19.75
C GLU A 127 -17.63 -5.25 20.74
N GLU A 128 -17.10 -5.85 21.81
CA GLU A 128 -16.21 -5.17 22.74
C GLU A 128 -14.75 -5.53 22.49
N CYS A 129 -14.48 -6.67 21.85
CA CYS A 129 -13.15 -7.18 21.53
C CYS A 129 -13.27 -8.30 20.47
N ASP A 130 -12.23 -8.56 19.69
CA ASP A 130 -12.21 -9.72 18.78
C ASP A 130 -10.83 -10.40 18.77
N ILE A 131 -10.76 -11.59 19.37
CA ILE A 131 -9.56 -12.42 19.46
C ILE A 131 -9.60 -13.63 18.53
N GLY A 132 -10.54 -13.67 17.58
CA GLY A 132 -10.73 -14.79 16.69
C GLY A 132 -11.33 -16.00 17.42
N HIS A 133 -10.80 -17.17 17.10
CA HIS A 133 -11.19 -18.44 17.72
C HIS A 133 -10.26 -18.87 18.87
N ASN A 134 -9.51 -17.93 19.48
CA ASN A 134 -8.58 -18.23 20.57
C ASN A 134 -9.29 -18.32 21.94
N ASP A 135 -9.71 -19.52 22.31
CA ASP A 135 -10.43 -19.78 23.56
C ASP A 135 -9.58 -19.56 24.84
N THR A 136 -8.26 -19.40 24.71
CA THR A 136 -7.32 -19.23 25.84
C THR A 136 -7.10 -17.78 26.26
N ASP A 137 -7.64 -16.81 25.52
CA ASP A 137 -7.49 -15.39 25.85
C ASP A 137 -8.06 -15.07 27.24
N LEU A 138 -7.33 -14.28 28.04
CA LEU A 138 -7.73 -13.96 29.41
C LEU A 138 -8.76 -12.82 29.49
N CYS A 139 -8.91 -12.05 28.42
CA CYS A 139 -9.59 -10.76 28.42
C CYS A 139 -10.92 -10.80 27.69
N CYS A 140 -11.03 -11.59 26.62
CA CYS A 140 -12.13 -11.62 25.68
C CYS A 140 -12.68 -13.04 25.51
N TYR A 141 -13.99 -13.15 25.26
CA TYR A 141 -14.61 -14.39 24.82
C TYR A 141 -14.39 -14.60 23.32
N SER A 142 -14.06 -15.83 22.92
CA SER A 142 -13.79 -16.15 21.51
C SER A 142 -15.06 -16.22 20.68
N ALA A 143 -14.89 -16.23 19.37
CA ALA A 143 -15.95 -16.46 18.40
C ALA A 143 -16.57 -17.87 18.44
N ARG A 144 -16.06 -18.79 19.28
CA ARG A 144 -16.66 -20.12 19.49
C ARG A 144 -17.71 -20.14 20.60
N GLU A 145 -17.75 -19.09 21.41
CA GLU A 145 -18.72 -18.95 22.49
C GLU A 145 -20.13 -18.70 21.96
N ALA A 146 -21.12 -18.80 22.84
CA ALA A 146 -22.51 -18.56 22.46
C ALA A 146 -22.72 -17.12 21.95
N VAL A 147 -23.61 -16.98 20.96
CA VAL A 147 -24.07 -15.68 20.45
C VAL A 147 -24.59 -14.83 21.61
N GLY A 148 -24.12 -13.59 21.69
CA GLY A 148 -24.41 -12.67 22.79
C GLY A 148 -23.31 -12.62 23.87
N VAL A 149 -22.45 -13.65 23.96
CA VAL A 149 -21.27 -13.69 24.83
C VAL A 149 -19.97 -13.58 24.03
N GLN A 150 -19.92 -14.17 22.83
CA GLN A 150 -18.78 -14.06 21.91
C GLN A 150 -18.39 -12.60 21.65
N CYS A 151 -17.09 -12.35 21.44
CA CYS A 151 -16.54 -11.00 21.18
C CYS A 151 -16.90 -9.93 22.22
N ARG A 152 -17.08 -10.37 23.48
CA ARG A 152 -17.24 -9.50 24.65
C ARG A 152 -16.12 -9.69 25.66
N LEU A 153 -15.88 -8.66 26.45
CA LEU A 153 -14.91 -8.75 27.53
C LEU A 153 -15.40 -9.73 28.61
N LYS A 154 -14.45 -10.49 29.17
CA LYS A 154 -14.72 -11.36 30.30
C LYS A 154 -15.06 -10.52 31.55
N PRO A 155 -15.86 -11.05 32.49
CA PRO A 155 -16.23 -10.32 33.70
C PRO A 155 -15.02 -9.79 34.47
N GLY A 156 -15.07 -8.50 34.85
CA GLY A 156 -14.01 -7.84 35.62
C GLY A 156 -12.78 -7.45 34.82
N LYS A 157 -12.79 -7.60 33.48
CA LYS A 157 -11.71 -7.15 32.59
C LYS A 157 -12.03 -5.76 32.05
N VAL A 158 -11.00 -4.91 31.97
CA VAL A 158 -11.15 -3.51 31.57
C VAL A 158 -10.95 -3.35 30.07
N CYS A 159 -10.04 -4.13 29.49
CA CYS A 159 -9.76 -4.10 28.06
C CYS A 159 -9.28 -5.47 27.54
N SER A 160 -9.19 -5.59 26.21
CA SER A 160 -8.50 -6.69 25.52
C SER A 160 -7.40 -6.13 24.61
N PRO A 161 -6.24 -6.81 24.47
CA PRO A 161 -5.21 -6.44 23.49
C PRO A 161 -5.72 -6.33 22.04
N SER A 162 -6.81 -7.02 21.69
CA SER A 162 -7.46 -6.87 20.38
C SER A 162 -8.02 -5.47 20.13
N GLN A 163 -8.32 -4.71 21.19
CA GLN A 163 -8.83 -3.34 21.08
C GLN A 163 -7.74 -2.33 20.71
N GLY A 164 -6.48 -2.61 21.06
CA GLY A 164 -5.37 -1.71 20.73
C GLY A 164 -4.11 -1.92 21.55
N LEU A 165 -3.04 -1.25 21.12
CA LEU A 165 -1.68 -1.41 21.64
C LEU A 165 -1.50 -0.95 23.10
N CYS A 166 -2.46 -0.20 23.65
CA CYS A 166 -2.45 0.30 25.02
C CYS A 166 -3.23 -0.56 26.02
N CYS A 167 -3.72 -1.73 25.61
CA CYS A 167 -4.16 -2.76 26.55
C CYS A 167 -3.01 -3.74 26.86
N GLY A 168 -2.81 -4.04 28.14
CA GLY A 168 -1.86 -5.04 28.59
C GLY A 168 -2.40 -6.46 28.49
N GLN A 169 -1.51 -7.46 28.53
CA GLN A 169 -1.90 -8.88 28.56
C GLN A 169 -2.63 -9.28 29.85
N ASN A 170 -2.56 -8.44 30.89
CA ASN A 170 -3.34 -8.55 32.13
C ASN A 170 -4.78 -8.01 31.99
N CYS A 171 -5.18 -7.54 30.81
CA CYS A 171 -6.50 -6.99 30.52
C CYS A 171 -6.79 -5.65 31.21
N GLU A 172 -5.74 -4.89 31.47
CA GLU A 172 -5.78 -3.54 32.05
C GLU A 172 -5.10 -2.55 31.12
N PHE A 173 -5.44 -1.27 31.25
CA PHE A 173 -4.75 -0.22 30.49
C PHE A 173 -3.28 -0.15 30.90
N LYS A 174 -2.41 -0.04 29.89
CA LYS A 174 -1.01 0.31 30.09
C LYS A 174 -0.91 1.67 30.77
N LEU A 175 0.12 1.84 31.59
CA LEU A 175 0.32 3.05 32.39
C LEU A 175 0.47 4.30 31.50
N LEU A 176 0.07 5.44 32.05
CA LEU A 176 0.30 6.75 31.42
C LEU A 176 1.79 6.92 31.10
N GLY A 177 2.10 7.31 29.86
CA GLY A 177 3.47 7.52 29.40
C GLY A 177 4.17 6.26 28.89
N GLN A 178 3.53 5.10 28.91
CA GLN A 178 4.10 3.89 28.29
C GLN A 178 4.05 4.02 26.76
N MET A 179 5.20 3.92 26.09
CA MET A 179 5.29 4.02 24.64
C MET A 179 4.46 2.92 23.94
N CYS A 180 3.66 3.32 22.95
CA CYS A 180 2.84 2.42 22.13
C CYS A 180 3.09 2.56 20.63
N ASN A 181 3.71 3.65 20.20
CA ASN A 181 4.15 3.84 18.82
C ASN A 181 5.52 4.53 18.82
N GLU A 182 6.46 3.99 18.05
CA GLU A 182 7.82 4.50 17.95
C GLU A 182 7.88 5.75 17.07
N GLU A 183 8.91 6.57 17.28
CA GLU A 183 9.18 7.74 16.44
C GLU A 183 9.54 7.31 15.01
N THR A 184 9.00 8.03 14.02
CA THR A 184 9.32 7.84 12.60
C THR A 184 9.99 9.09 12.02
N ASP A 185 10.39 9.07 10.74
CA ASP A 185 10.95 10.26 10.08
C ASP A 185 10.06 11.51 10.20
N CYS A 186 8.73 11.33 10.20
CA CYS A 186 7.75 12.43 10.14
C CYS A 186 6.78 12.50 11.31
N GLN A 187 6.74 11.51 12.19
CA GLN A 187 5.88 11.51 13.37
C GLN A 187 6.73 11.32 14.62
N ARG A 188 6.32 11.97 15.73
CA ARG A 188 6.92 11.73 17.04
C ARG A 188 6.50 10.36 17.59
N GLU A 189 7.13 9.93 18.68
CA GLU A 189 6.61 8.80 19.45
C GLU A 189 5.23 9.10 20.03
N SER A 190 4.44 8.06 20.29
CA SER A 190 3.16 8.16 20.98
C SER A 190 3.13 7.24 22.20
N MET A 191 2.47 7.72 23.25
CA MET A 191 2.42 7.07 24.56
C MET A 191 0.98 6.86 24.98
N CYS A 192 0.74 5.77 25.71
CA CYS A 192 -0.56 5.45 26.27
C CYS A 192 -1.03 6.52 27.25
N SER A 193 -2.33 6.84 27.19
CA SER A 193 -2.97 7.81 28.09
C SER A 193 -3.25 7.27 29.49
N GLY A 194 -3.13 5.95 29.71
CA GLY A 194 -3.56 5.29 30.94
C GLY A 194 -5.07 5.06 31.06
N LEU A 195 -5.86 5.54 30.10
CA LEU A 195 -7.33 5.60 30.19
C LEU A 195 -8.03 4.92 29.00
N SER A 196 -7.29 4.40 28.03
CA SER A 196 -7.82 3.86 26.79
C SER A 196 -6.94 2.71 26.30
N PRO A 197 -7.49 1.69 25.61
CA PRO A 197 -6.70 0.65 24.99
C PRO A 197 -6.08 1.12 23.66
N LEU A 198 -6.52 2.27 23.12
CA LEU A 198 -6.04 2.82 21.87
C LEU A 198 -4.73 3.60 22.10
N CYS A 199 -3.78 3.41 21.18
CA CYS A 199 -2.60 4.27 21.12
C CYS A 199 -3.01 5.63 20.50
N PRO A 200 -2.75 6.76 21.17
CA PRO A 200 -3.06 8.08 20.62
C PRO A 200 -2.38 8.30 19.26
N ILE A 201 -3.02 9.09 18.39
CA ILE A 201 -2.43 9.45 17.09
C ILE A 201 -1.14 10.23 17.35
N PRO A 202 0.01 9.81 16.79
CA PRO A 202 1.28 10.50 16.98
C PRO A 202 1.27 11.93 16.44
N ASP A 203 1.92 12.85 17.15
CA ASP A 203 2.07 14.23 16.71
C ASP A 203 2.96 14.32 15.45
N PRO A 204 2.58 15.12 14.45
CA PRO A 204 3.40 15.34 13.28
C PRO A 204 4.65 16.16 13.62
N LYS A 205 5.79 15.79 13.02
CA LYS A 205 7.00 16.64 13.01
C LYS A 205 6.78 17.86 12.12
N GLU A 206 7.66 18.85 12.28
CA GLU A 206 7.61 20.11 11.54
C GLU A 206 7.58 19.88 10.02
N ASN A 207 6.75 20.65 9.33
CA ASN A 207 6.68 20.61 7.87
C ASN A 207 8.06 20.96 7.27
N LEU A 208 8.38 20.36 6.12
CA LEU A 208 9.69 20.49 5.44
C LEU A 208 10.88 19.81 6.17
N THR A 209 10.62 19.04 7.24
CA THR A 209 11.59 18.08 7.79
C THR A 209 11.95 17.07 6.71
N VAL A 210 13.24 16.77 6.55
CA VAL A 210 13.71 15.86 5.50
C VAL A 210 13.52 14.41 5.95
N CYS A 211 12.97 13.56 5.09
CA CYS A 211 12.66 12.15 5.35
C CYS A 211 13.06 11.24 4.18
N SER A 212 12.88 9.93 4.32
CA SER A 212 13.17 8.92 3.30
C SER A 212 14.60 9.04 2.76
N LYS A 213 15.56 8.94 3.68
CA LYS A 213 17.01 9.02 3.40
C LYS A 213 17.44 10.29 2.64
N GLY A 214 16.72 11.39 2.82
CA GLY A 214 17.06 12.68 2.21
C GLY A 214 16.20 13.07 1.01
N THR A 215 15.42 12.13 0.46
CA THR A 215 14.76 12.30 -0.84
C THR A 215 13.42 13.03 -0.77
N ARG A 216 12.77 13.02 0.40
CA ARG A 216 11.43 13.57 0.59
C ARG A 216 11.40 14.51 1.79
N ILE A 217 10.23 15.13 1.98
CA ILE A 217 9.92 15.96 3.13
C ILE A 217 8.61 15.56 3.80
N CYS A 218 8.54 15.85 5.09
CA CYS A 218 7.34 15.68 5.91
C CYS A 218 6.37 16.82 5.68
N LEU A 219 5.09 16.48 5.46
CA LEU A 219 3.97 17.39 5.53
C LEU A 219 2.88 16.76 6.39
N ASN A 220 2.47 17.43 7.47
CA ASN A 220 1.44 16.96 8.40
C ASN A 220 1.65 15.50 8.85
N GLY A 221 2.90 15.13 9.14
CA GLY A 221 3.26 13.78 9.60
C GLY A 221 3.49 12.76 8.48
N VAL A 222 3.31 13.12 7.21
CA VAL A 222 3.43 12.21 6.07
C VAL A 222 4.71 12.51 5.26
N CYS A 223 5.53 11.49 5.03
CA CYS A 223 6.73 11.57 4.18
C CYS A 223 6.35 11.38 2.70
N ALA A 224 5.84 12.44 2.05
CA ALA A 224 5.29 12.34 0.69
C ALA A 224 6.02 13.24 -0.31
N GLU A 225 6.15 14.54 -0.05
CA GLU A 225 6.62 15.47 -1.07
C GLU A 225 8.13 15.37 -1.33
N SER A 226 8.55 15.73 -2.54
CA SER A 226 9.97 15.72 -2.90
C SER A 226 10.77 16.76 -2.11
N VAL A 227 12.04 16.46 -1.80
CA VAL A 227 12.96 17.43 -1.20
C VAL A 227 13.14 18.70 -2.05
N CYS A 228 12.88 18.64 -3.36
CA CYS A 228 12.86 19.81 -4.24
C CYS A 228 11.90 20.91 -3.73
N VAL A 229 10.76 20.53 -3.15
CA VAL A 229 9.71 21.46 -2.68
C VAL A 229 10.23 22.36 -1.57
N LYS A 230 11.12 21.85 -0.71
CA LYS A 230 11.79 22.65 0.34
C LYS A 230 12.54 23.87 -0.21
N HIS A 231 12.91 23.83 -1.48
CA HIS A 231 13.65 24.89 -2.17
C HIS A 231 12.80 25.65 -3.20
N GLY A 232 11.48 25.48 -3.19
CA GLY A 232 10.58 26.12 -4.17
C GLY A 232 10.71 25.54 -5.59
N LEU A 233 11.19 24.31 -5.69
CA LEU A 233 11.35 23.56 -6.95
C LEU A 233 10.37 22.39 -6.98
N GLN A 234 10.18 21.77 -8.16
CA GLN A 234 9.42 20.53 -8.30
C GLN A 234 10.32 19.41 -8.79
N GLN A 235 10.02 18.16 -8.42
CA GLN A 235 10.74 16.99 -8.91
C GLN A 235 10.52 16.81 -10.42
N CYS A 236 11.53 16.30 -11.11
CA CYS A 236 11.47 15.96 -12.52
C CYS A 236 12.30 14.70 -12.82
N ASP A 237 12.01 14.03 -13.93
CA ASP A 237 12.85 12.95 -14.42
C ASP A 237 14.18 13.48 -14.92
N CYS A 238 15.28 12.91 -14.45
CA CYS A 238 16.60 13.37 -14.86
C CYS A 238 16.80 13.28 -16.38
N PRO A 239 17.36 14.34 -17.01
CA PRO A 239 17.69 14.31 -18.42
C PRO A 239 18.83 13.30 -18.67
N GLY A 240 18.84 12.67 -19.84
CA GLY A 240 19.83 11.65 -20.20
C GLY A 240 19.22 10.27 -20.46
N ALA A 241 20.04 9.36 -20.99
CA ALA A 241 19.64 7.99 -21.34
C ALA A 241 20.18 6.93 -20.36
N ASN A 242 21.06 7.32 -19.44
CA ASN A 242 21.68 6.40 -18.48
C ASN A 242 20.66 5.99 -17.40
N MET A 243 20.40 4.68 -17.27
CA MET A 243 19.42 4.15 -16.32
C MET A 243 19.81 4.38 -14.86
N LYS A 244 21.09 4.61 -14.53
CA LYS A 244 21.49 5.04 -13.19
C LYS A 244 21.10 6.49 -12.92
N GLU A 245 21.31 7.36 -13.89
CA GLU A 245 20.95 8.78 -13.77
C GLU A 245 19.44 8.99 -13.67
N LYS A 246 18.63 8.12 -14.29
CA LYS A 246 17.18 8.08 -14.11
C LYS A 246 16.73 7.84 -12.67
N CYS A 247 17.63 7.34 -11.81
CA CYS A 247 17.39 7.14 -10.38
C CYS A 247 18.11 8.16 -9.50
N HIS A 248 18.55 9.28 -10.07
CA HIS A 248 18.99 10.44 -9.29
C HIS A 248 17.81 11.36 -8.98
N MET A 249 17.92 12.13 -7.91
CA MET A 249 17.01 13.24 -7.63
C MET A 249 17.31 14.40 -8.58
N CYS A 250 16.33 14.78 -9.40
CA CYS A 250 16.36 15.97 -10.23
C CYS A 250 15.22 16.92 -9.87
N CYS A 251 15.53 18.21 -9.91
CA CYS A 251 14.58 19.28 -9.63
C CYS A 251 14.54 20.26 -10.80
N GLN A 252 13.38 20.90 -11.00
CA GLN A 252 13.17 21.97 -11.97
C GLN A 252 12.36 23.11 -11.35
N GLN A 253 12.38 24.28 -11.98
CA GLN A 253 11.45 25.36 -11.64
C GLN A 253 10.00 24.94 -11.98
N PRO A 254 9.01 25.32 -11.15
CA PRO A 254 7.62 25.04 -11.43
C PRO A 254 7.20 25.54 -12.81
N GLY A 255 6.60 24.67 -13.62
CA GLY A 255 6.14 24.99 -14.98
C GLY A 255 7.23 25.16 -16.04
N LYS A 256 8.50 24.85 -15.74
CA LYS A 256 9.63 25.03 -16.67
C LYS A 256 10.49 23.77 -16.82
N PRO A 257 10.05 22.78 -17.63
CA PRO A 257 10.74 21.49 -17.81
C PRO A 257 12.19 21.60 -18.28
N GLU A 258 12.52 22.64 -19.03
CA GLU A 258 13.87 22.91 -19.56
C GLU A 258 14.90 23.20 -18.46
N THR A 259 14.45 23.50 -17.24
CA THR A 259 15.32 23.77 -16.08
C THR A 259 15.64 22.52 -15.25
N CYS A 260 15.17 21.34 -15.66
CA CYS A 260 15.41 20.10 -14.94
C CYS A 260 16.89 19.75 -14.88
N ALA A 261 17.40 19.61 -13.66
CA ALA A 261 18.80 19.29 -13.41
C ALA A 261 18.98 18.39 -12.18
N SER A 262 20.05 17.60 -12.18
CA SER A 262 20.44 16.77 -11.03
C SER A 262 20.81 17.63 -9.83
N THR A 263 20.50 17.15 -8.64
CA THR A 263 20.98 17.69 -7.36
C THR A 263 22.51 17.83 -7.29
N SER A 264 23.25 16.99 -8.03
CA SER A 264 24.71 17.08 -8.16
C SER A 264 25.22 18.13 -9.17
N SER A 265 24.33 18.76 -9.94
CA SER A 265 24.69 19.72 -10.98
C SER A 265 25.18 21.06 -10.41
N SER A 266 25.95 21.81 -11.22
CA SER A 266 26.34 23.19 -10.89
C SER A 266 25.14 24.13 -10.75
N VAL A 267 24.07 23.88 -11.53
CA VAL A 267 22.83 24.69 -11.54
C VAL A 267 22.15 24.67 -10.17
N LEU A 268 22.07 23.49 -9.54
CA LEU A 268 21.41 23.32 -8.24
C LEU A 268 22.37 23.39 -7.04
N SER A 269 23.63 23.79 -7.26
CA SER A 269 24.66 23.83 -6.22
C SER A 269 24.33 24.72 -5.02
N ARG A 270 23.55 25.80 -5.22
CA ARG A 270 23.10 26.68 -4.12
C ARG A 270 22.15 25.99 -3.14
N HIS A 271 21.40 24.99 -3.60
CA HIS A 271 20.39 24.28 -2.79
C HIS A 271 20.96 22.98 -2.21
N PHE A 272 21.68 22.20 -3.02
CA PHE A 272 22.11 20.85 -2.67
C PHE A 272 23.63 20.70 -2.53
N GLN A 273 24.41 21.76 -2.70
CA GLN A 273 25.88 21.75 -2.53
C GLN A 273 26.59 20.71 -3.43
N LYS A 274 26.04 20.47 -4.64
CA LYS A 274 26.48 19.42 -5.57
C LYS A 274 26.45 17.99 -4.99
N LYS A 275 25.69 17.77 -3.90
CA LYS A 275 25.48 16.44 -3.34
C LYS A 275 24.59 15.64 -4.28
N LEU A 276 25.10 14.50 -4.74
CA LEU A 276 24.29 13.52 -5.44
C LEU A 276 23.32 12.87 -4.46
N LEU A 277 22.04 12.94 -4.76
CA LEU A 277 21.00 12.29 -3.97
C LEU A 277 20.33 11.21 -4.83
N PRO A 278 20.58 9.91 -4.57
CA PRO A 278 19.90 8.84 -5.28
C PRO A 278 18.47 8.67 -4.75
N LEU A 279 17.54 8.35 -5.64
CA LEU A 279 16.20 7.93 -5.27
C LEU A 279 16.25 6.59 -4.51
N VAL A 280 15.33 6.42 -3.57
CA VAL A 280 15.19 5.17 -2.82
C VAL A 280 14.68 4.04 -3.72
N GLY A 281 14.98 2.80 -3.35
CA GLY A 281 14.44 1.62 -4.06
C GLY A 281 12.92 1.65 -4.10
N GLY A 282 12.33 1.35 -5.25
CA GLY A 282 10.88 1.43 -5.49
C GLY A 282 10.37 2.80 -5.91
N ALA A 283 11.22 3.84 -5.98
CA ALA A 283 10.83 5.12 -6.57
C ALA A 283 10.65 4.99 -8.10
N PRO A 284 9.63 5.63 -8.70
CA PRO A 284 9.34 5.60 -10.11
C PRO A 284 10.41 6.39 -10.86
N CYS A 285 10.71 5.93 -12.06
CA CYS A 285 11.72 6.53 -12.91
C CYS A 285 11.30 6.44 -14.38
N SER A 286 11.94 7.26 -15.21
CA SER A 286 11.70 7.27 -16.66
C SER A 286 10.24 7.56 -17.01
N GLY A 287 9.65 8.60 -16.41
CA GLY A 287 8.27 9.00 -16.68
C GLY A 287 7.27 7.95 -16.23
N THR A 288 7.46 7.40 -15.02
CA THR A 288 6.62 6.36 -14.39
C THR A 288 6.61 4.99 -15.09
N GLN A 289 7.48 4.79 -16.08
CA GLN A 289 7.58 3.52 -16.81
C GLN A 289 8.37 2.45 -16.06
N GLY A 290 9.06 2.79 -14.96
CA GLY A 290 9.91 1.86 -14.24
C GLY A 290 10.07 2.21 -12.77
N TYR A 291 10.82 1.38 -12.05
CA TYR A 291 11.21 1.61 -10.66
C TYR A 291 12.73 1.51 -10.47
N CYS A 292 13.26 2.28 -9.53
CA CYS A 292 14.64 2.20 -9.10
C CYS A 292 14.89 0.97 -8.24
N ASP A 293 15.88 0.16 -8.59
CA ASP A 293 16.28 -0.99 -7.77
C ASP A 293 17.23 -0.60 -6.61
N LYS A 294 17.65 -1.61 -5.83
CA LYS A 294 18.60 -1.44 -4.70
C LYS A 294 19.98 -0.91 -5.12
N PHE A 295 20.30 -0.95 -6.41
CA PHE A 295 21.55 -0.46 -7.00
C PHE A 295 21.37 0.89 -7.69
N HIS A 296 20.21 1.54 -7.50
CA HIS A 296 19.83 2.81 -8.12
C HIS A 296 19.87 2.75 -9.65
N VAL A 297 19.41 1.63 -10.22
CA VAL A 297 19.21 1.47 -11.67
C VAL A 297 17.72 1.45 -11.96
N CYS A 298 17.28 2.28 -12.92
CA CYS A 298 15.89 2.29 -13.37
C CYS A 298 15.57 1.00 -14.13
N ARG A 299 14.63 0.20 -13.60
CA ARG A 299 14.10 -1.01 -14.22
C ARG A 299 12.75 -0.69 -14.83
N ILE A 300 12.68 -0.66 -16.16
CA ILE A 300 11.43 -0.41 -16.89
C ILE A 300 10.48 -1.59 -16.66
N LEU A 301 9.25 -1.28 -16.26
CA LEU A 301 8.14 -2.19 -16.17
C LEU A 301 7.68 -2.55 -17.57
N ASP A 302 7.89 -3.80 -17.93
CA ASP A 302 7.17 -4.43 -19.01
C ASP A 302 6.01 -5.21 -18.36
N ALA A 303 4.77 -4.78 -18.62
CA ALA A 303 3.57 -5.45 -18.12
C ALA A 303 3.43 -6.89 -18.69
N ASP A 304 4.16 -7.21 -19.76
CA ASP A 304 4.32 -8.55 -20.33
C ASP A 304 5.71 -9.17 -20.02
N GLY A 305 6.47 -8.54 -19.12
CA GLY A 305 7.83 -8.89 -18.75
C GLY A 305 7.95 -9.99 -17.70
N PRO A 306 9.05 -10.03 -16.92
CA PRO A 306 9.34 -11.09 -15.96
C PRO A 306 8.25 -11.31 -14.89
N ILE A 307 7.41 -10.32 -14.60
CA ILE A 307 6.25 -10.46 -13.68
C ILE A 307 5.05 -11.11 -14.38
N ALA A 308 4.84 -10.91 -15.68
CA ALA A 308 3.92 -11.75 -16.46
C ALA A 308 4.45 -13.17 -16.61
N ARG A 309 5.79 -13.33 -16.72
CA ARG A 309 6.43 -14.65 -16.60
C ARG A 309 6.25 -15.24 -15.20
N LEU A 310 6.31 -14.44 -14.14
CA LEU A 310 6.01 -14.82 -12.75
C LEU A 310 4.55 -15.26 -12.60
N LYS A 311 3.58 -14.53 -13.16
CA LYS A 311 2.16 -14.94 -13.23
C LYS A 311 1.99 -16.28 -13.94
N ASN A 312 2.74 -16.49 -15.02
CA ASN A 312 2.76 -17.76 -15.73
C ASN A 312 3.51 -18.86 -14.94
N SER A 313 4.55 -18.52 -14.18
CA SER A 313 5.33 -19.44 -13.34
C SER A 313 4.63 -19.82 -12.02
N PHE A 314 3.81 -18.94 -11.44
CA PHE A 314 2.90 -19.29 -10.32
C PHE A 314 1.89 -20.35 -10.73
N LEU A 315 1.50 -20.38 -12.01
CA LEU A 315 0.69 -21.45 -12.60
C LEU A 315 1.51 -22.72 -12.93
N HIS A 316 2.84 -22.68 -12.77
CA HIS A 316 3.81 -23.73 -13.07
C HIS A 316 4.83 -23.91 -11.92
N LEU A 317 4.35 -24.03 -10.68
CA LEU A 317 5.15 -24.15 -9.45
C LEU A 317 6.02 -25.43 -9.32
N ASP A 318 6.19 -26.22 -10.38
CA ASP A 318 6.94 -27.48 -10.35
C ASP A 318 8.41 -27.31 -10.80
N ASP A 319 8.83 -26.09 -11.21
CA ASP A 319 10.16 -25.84 -11.80
C ASP A 319 11.23 -25.33 -10.80
N PHE A 320 10.92 -25.20 -9.50
CA PHE A 320 11.87 -24.68 -8.51
C PHE A 320 11.88 -25.48 -7.20
N ASP A 321 13.07 -25.91 -6.76
CA ASP A 321 13.27 -26.71 -5.55
C ASP A 321 13.26 -25.89 -4.24
N ASP A 322 13.48 -24.57 -4.28
CA ASP A 322 13.49 -23.70 -3.09
C ASP A 322 12.97 -22.27 -3.38
N LEU A 323 12.00 -21.81 -2.59
CA LEU A 323 11.44 -20.45 -2.67
C LEU A 323 12.42 -19.39 -2.14
N GLY A 324 13.34 -19.77 -1.25
CA GLY A 324 14.31 -18.88 -0.60
C GLY A 324 15.48 -18.45 -1.48
N GLU A 325 15.83 -19.26 -2.49
CA GLU A 325 16.88 -18.93 -3.46
C GLU A 325 16.45 -17.82 -4.45
N TRP A 326 15.13 -17.70 -4.68
CA TRP A 326 14.52 -16.69 -5.56
C TRP A 326 14.38 -15.29 -4.92
N MET A 327 14.35 -15.18 -3.59
CA MET A 327 14.14 -13.91 -2.87
C MET A 327 15.41 -13.04 -2.67
N LYS A 328 16.60 -13.48 -3.12
CA LYS A 328 17.88 -12.76 -2.95
C LYS A 328 18.19 -11.79 -4.11
#